data_AF-A0A7V6W2N8-F1
#
_entry.id   AF-A0A7V6W2N8-F1
#
_cell.length_a   1.000
_cell.length_b   1.000
_cell.length_c   1.000
_cell.angle_alpha   90.00
_cell.angle_beta   90.00
_cell.angle_gamma   90.00
#
_symmetry.space_group_name_H-M   'P 1'
#
loop_
_entity.id
_entity.type
_entity.pdbx_description
1 polymer ?
#
loop_
_entity_poly.entity_id
_entity_poly.type
_entity_poly.pdbx_seq_one_letter_code
_entity_poly.pdbx_strand_id
1 'polypeptide(L)'
;MINKSLDELEKDKNIFEEEYNKLTEEDERQELYQSYIEKLKVYLFEANNFIKNHFKTTVSPFISIEGRNALNKGSANHYIKKSKEDFLKELNNLISSDVYNLLDEDNKKRARTALYILKTYYENNLE
;
A
#
# COMPACT_ATOMS: atom_id res chain seq x y z
N MET A 1 -12.99 9.76 7.49
CA MET A 1 -12.76 8.46 6.83
C MET A 1 -12.69 7.40 7.90
N ILE A 2 -13.50 6.36 7.84
CA ILE A 2 -13.46 5.26 8.82
C ILE A 2 -12.38 4.29 8.34
N ASN A 3 -11.33 4.09 9.14
CA ASN A 3 -10.29 3.11 8.84
C ASN A 3 -10.81 1.71 9.19
N LYS A 4 -10.53 0.71 8.34
CA LYS A 4 -10.87 -0.68 8.60
C LYS A 4 -9.66 -1.50 9.03
N SER A 5 -9.90 -2.50 9.87
CA SER A 5 -8.85 -3.44 10.29
C SER A 5 -8.33 -4.26 9.09
N LEU A 6 -7.04 -4.58 9.08
CA LEU A 6 -6.47 -5.53 8.10
C LEU A 6 -7.17 -6.89 8.13
N ASP A 7 -7.71 -7.28 9.27
CA ASP A 7 -8.38 -8.57 9.47
C ASP A 7 -9.74 -8.61 8.74
N GLU A 8 -10.30 -7.46 8.37
CA GLU A 8 -11.54 -7.37 7.58
C GLU A 8 -11.32 -7.52 6.07
N LEU A 9 -10.09 -7.35 5.58
CA LEU A 9 -9.81 -7.38 4.14
C LEU A 9 -10.17 -8.73 3.53
N GLU A 10 -9.93 -9.83 4.23
CA GLU A 10 -10.19 -11.18 3.71
C GLU A 10 -11.65 -11.37 3.29
N LYS A 11 -12.60 -10.86 4.10
CA LYS A 11 -14.02 -10.87 3.76
C LYS A 11 -14.33 -9.99 2.55
N ASP A 12 -13.80 -8.77 2.53
CA ASP A 12 -14.04 -7.81 1.45
C ASP A 12 -13.44 -8.30 0.12
N LYS A 13 -12.30 -8.98 0.17
CA LYS A 13 -11.63 -9.60 -0.97
C LYS A 13 -12.42 -10.78 -1.50
N ASN A 14 -12.92 -11.67 -0.64
CA ASN A 14 -13.74 -12.81 -1.07
C ASN A 14 -15.02 -12.35 -1.80
N ILE A 15 -15.68 -11.30 -1.28
CA ILE A 15 -16.85 -10.70 -1.96
C ILE A 15 -16.46 -10.19 -3.35
N PHE A 16 -15.35 -9.43 -3.44
CA PHE A 16 -14.84 -8.94 -4.72
C PHE A 16 -14.54 -10.08 -5.71
N GLU A 17 -13.83 -11.12 -5.29
CA GLU A 17 -13.47 -12.25 -6.16
C GLU A 17 -14.72 -13.04 -6.61
N GLU A 18 -15.70 -13.23 -5.74
CA GLU A 18 -16.97 -13.86 -6.09
C GLU A 18 -17.77 -13.05 -7.11
N GLU A 19 -17.83 -11.73 -6.95
CA GLU A 19 -18.50 -10.83 -7.89
C GLU A 19 -17.75 -10.80 -9.23
N TYR A 20 -16.42 -10.65 -9.20
CA TYR A 20 -15.57 -10.57 -10.37
C TYR A 20 -15.65 -11.82 -11.25
N ASN A 21 -15.70 -13.00 -10.64
CA ASN A 21 -15.79 -14.27 -11.36
C ASN A 21 -17.17 -14.53 -11.98
N LYS A 22 -18.22 -13.82 -11.54
CA LYS A 22 -19.57 -13.92 -12.12
C LYS A 22 -19.73 -13.04 -13.36
N LEU A 23 -18.92 -11.98 -13.48
CA LEU A 23 -18.94 -11.08 -14.63
C LEU A 23 -18.28 -11.75 -15.84
N THR A 24 -18.88 -11.62 -17.01
CA THR A 24 -18.33 -12.12 -18.29
C THR A 24 -17.81 -10.99 -19.17
N GLU A 25 -18.35 -9.79 -19.03
CA GLU A 25 -17.96 -8.61 -19.79
C GLU A 25 -16.71 -7.95 -19.18
N GLU A 26 -15.76 -7.57 -20.04
CA GLU A 26 -14.49 -6.98 -19.61
C GLU A 26 -14.68 -5.59 -18.99
N ASP A 27 -15.59 -4.78 -19.55
CA ASP A 27 -15.86 -3.43 -19.04
C ASP A 27 -16.43 -3.47 -17.62
N GLU A 28 -17.40 -4.38 -17.36
CA GLU A 28 -17.98 -4.57 -16.03
C GLU A 28 -16.93 -5.06 -15.01
N ARG A 29 -16.02 -5.96 -15.44
CA ARG A 29 -14.90 -6.41 -14.61
C ARG A 29 -13.95 -5.27 -14.26
N GLN A 30 -13.65 -4.39 -15.22
CA GLN A 30 -12.82 -3.22 -14.95
C GLN A 30 -13.49 -2.26 -13.98
N GLU A 31 -14.79 -1.98 -14.14
CA GLU A 31 -15.54 -1.12 -13.22
C GLU A 31 -15.53 -1.67 -11.79
N LEU A 32 -15.79 -2.98 -11.64
CA LEU A 32 -15.74 -3.64 -10.34
C LEU A 32 -14.34 -3.59 -9.73
N TYR A 33 -13.30 -3.83 -10.55
CA TYR A 33 -11.92 -3.74 -10.11
C TYR A 33 -11.56 -2.34 -9.62
N GLN A 34 -11.94 -1.28 -10.36
CA GLN A 34 -11.70 0.10 -9.92
C GLN A 34 -12.45 0.43 -8.62
N SER A 35 -13.69 -0.04 -8.49
CA SER A 35 -14.46 0.10 -7.24
C SER A 35 -13.76 -0.59 -6.06
N TYR A 36 -13.18 -1.78 -6.30
CA TYR A 36 -12.39 -2.49 -5.30
C TYR A 36 -11.10 -1.75 -4.93
N ILE A 37 -10.35 -1.23 -5.90
CA ILE A 37 -9.18 -0.36 -5.63
C ILE A 37 -9.58 0.82 -4.73
N GLU A 38 -10.71 1.43 -5.01
CA GLU A 38 -11.18 2.58 -4.25
C GLU A 38 -11.63 2.23 -2.83
N LYS A 39 -12.19 1.03 -2.67
CA LYS A 39 -12.47 0.44 -1.36
C LYS A 39 -11.19 0.18 -0.57
N LEU A 40 -10.07 -0.16 -1.20
CA LEU A 40 -8.78 -0.37 -0.49
C LEU A 40 -8.29 0.88 0.24
N LYS A 41 -8.74 2.08 -0.14
CA LYS A 41 -8.37 3.34 0.53
C LYS A 41 -8.62 3.31 2.03
N VAL A 42 -9.72 2.69 2.47
CA VAL A 42 -10.09 2.63 3.91
C VAL A 42 -9.15 1.75 4.74
N TYR A 43 -8.29 0.96 4.09
CA TYR A 43 -7.30 0.10 4.73
C TYR A 43 -5.89 0.69 4.73
N LEU A 44 -5.62 1.73 3.92
CA LEU A 44 -4.28 2.29 3.73
C LEU A 44 -3.65 2.76 5.04
N PHE A 45 -4.44 3.34 5.94
CA PHE A 45 -3.95 3.81 7.23
C PHE A 45 -3.41 2.65 8.07
N GLU A 46 -4.20 1.59 8.25
CA GLU A 46 -3.79 0.41 9.04
C GLU A 46 -2.64 -0.34 8.37
N ALA A 47 -2.64 -0.46 7.03
CA ALA A 47 -1.54 -1.06 6.29
C ALA A 47 -0.22 -0.30 6.51
N ASN A 48 -0.24 1.02 6.37
CA ASN A 48 0.94 1.86 6.61
C ASN A 48 1.40 1.79 8.07
N ASN A 49 0.45 1.83 9.02
CA ASN A 49 0.77 1.77 10.45
C ASN A 49 1.42 0.43 10.82
N PHE A 50 0.89 -0.69 10.30
CA PHE A 50 1.47 -2.01 10.52
C PHE A 50 2.91 -2.09 10.02
N ILE A 51 3.17 -1.63 8.78
CA ILE A 51 4.51 -1.64 8.20
C ILE A 51 5.46 -0.75 8.98
N LYS A 52 5.02 0.47 9.34
CA LYS A 52 5.83 1.40 10.13
C LYS A 52 6.24 0.83 11.48
N ASN A 53 5.32 0.15 12.17
CA ASN A 53 5.58 -0.36 13.52
C ASN A 53 6.52 -1.57 13.52
N HIS A 54 6.46 -2.45 12.51
CA HIS A 54 7.28 -3.66 12.47
C HIS A 54 8.61 -3.44 11.74
N PHE A 55 8.60 -2.76 10.61
CA PHE A 55 9.77 -2.56 9.76
C PHE A 55 10.53 -1.27 10.07
N LYS A 56 10.01 -0.44 10.97
CA LYS A 56 10.54 0.89 11.30
C LYS A 56 10.74 1.76 10.05
N THR A 57 9.96 1.50 9.00
CA THR A 57 10.05 2.20 7.72
C THR A 57 8.69 2.77 7.37
N THR A 58 8.67 4.00 6.84
CA THR A 58 7.43 4.56 6.27
C THR A 58 7.47 4.32 4.78
N VAL A 59 6.63 3.41 4.30
CA VAL A 59 6.55 3.15 2.86
C VAL A 59 5.67 4.23 2.24
N SER A 60 6.33 5.23 1.67
CA SER A 60 5.69 6.36 1.01
C SER A 60 6.09 6.38 -0.46
N PRO A 61 5.15 6.71 -1.36
CA PRO A 61 5.49 7.01 -2.75
C PRO A 61 6.23 8.33 -2.91
N PHE A 62 6.48 9.07 -1.82
CA PHE A 62 7.23 10.31 -1.80
C PHE A 62 8.49 10.18 -0.93
N ILE A 63 9.61 10.70 -1.43
CA ILE A 63 10.87 10.85 -0.69
C ILE A 63 11.02 12.31 -0.29
N SER A 64 11.28 12.58 0.99
CA SER A 64 11.71 13.91 1.43
C SER A 64 13.17 14.12 1.05
N ILE A 65 13.45 15.16 0.28
CA ILE A 65 14.79 15.68 0.03
C ILE A 65 14.95 17.02 0.75
N GLU A 66 16.01 17.13 1.54
CA GLU A 66 16.41 18.40 2.11
C GLU A 66 17.09 19.25 1.02
N GLY A 67 16.40 20.29 0.56
CA GLY A 67 16.98 21.30 -0.33
C GLY A 67 17.57 22.45 0.47
N ARG A 68 18.85 22.80 0.24
CA ARG A 68 19.39 24.10 0.67
C ARG A 68 19.04 25.15 -0.39
N ASN A 69 18.08 26.02 -0.09
CA ASN A 69 17.90 27.24 -0.86
C ASN A 69 19.01 28.24 -0.51
N ALA A 70 19.81 28.66 -1.50
CA ALA A 70 20.87 29.65 -1.30
C ALA A 70 20.34 31.04 -0.86
N LEU A 71 19.04 31.28 -0.97
CA LEU A 71 18.39 32.57 -0.72
C LEU A 71 17.55 32.64 0.56
N ASN A 72 17.31 31.53 1.27
CA ASN A 72 16.52 31.52 2.51
C ASN A 72 17.11 30.58 3.55
N LYS A 73 17.35 31.09 4.76
CA LYS A 73 17.80 30.35 5.96
C LYS A 73 16.68 29.47 6.53
N GLY A 74 16.03 28.65 5.70
CA GLY A 74 14.99 27.71 6.11
C GLY A 74 15.09 26.42 5.30
N SER A 75 15.12 25.28 5.99
CA SER A 75 15.01 23.96 5.37
C SER A 75 13.59 23.79 4.81
N ALA A 76 13.44 24.02 3.50
CA ALA A 76 12.22 23.63 2.80
C ALA A 76 12.34 22.13 2.49
N ASN A 77 11.53 21.32 3.17
CA ASN A 77 11.38 19.90 2.81
C ASN A 77 10.74 19.84 1.44
N HIS A 78 11.51 19.41 0.45
CA HIS A 78 10.99 19.10 -0.88
C HIS A 78 10.61 17.62 -0.91
N TYR A 79 9.55 17.27 -1.64
CA TYR A 79 9.16 15.89 -1.82
C TYR A 79 9.31 15.52 -3.29
N ILE A 80 10.03 14.44 -3.58
CA ILE A 80 10.11 13.82 -4.91
C ILE A 80 9.20 12.59 -4.91
N LYS A 81 8.35 12.48 -5.94
CA LYS A 81 7.57 11.26 -6.20
C LYS A 81 8.52 10.16 -6.68
N LYS A 82 8.50 8.99 -6.03
CA LYS A 82 9.19 7.78 -6.50
C LYS A 82 8.57 7.32 -7.81
N SER A 83 9.36 6.66 -8.65
CA SER A 83 8.77 5.89 -9.75
C SER A 83 7.88 4.78 -9.17
N LYS A 84 6.84 4.41 -9.91
CA LYS A 84 5.98 3.28 -9.55
C LYS A 84 6.80 2.00 -9.33
N GLU A 85 7.76 1.73 -10.21
CA GLU A 85 8.62 0.54 -10.12
C GLU A 85 9.48 0.52 -8.85
N ASP A 86 10.09 1.65 -8.50
CA ASP A 86 10.92 1.76 -7.28
C ASP A 86 10.08 1.53 -6.03
N PHE A 87 8.88 2.13 -5.97
CA PHE A 87 7.98 1.96 -4.85
C PHE A 87 7.51 0.50 -4.69
N LEU A 88 7.12 -0.16 -5.79
CA LEU A 88 6.72 -1.56 -5.76
C LEU A 88 7.90 -2.49 -5.40
N LYS A 89 9.11 -2.15 -5.83
CA LYS A 89 10.33 -2.88 -5.46
C LYS A 89 10.62 -2.78 -3.96
N GLU A 90 10.49 -1.58 -3.38
CA GLU A 90 10.62 -1.41 -1.93
C GLU A 90 9.61 -2.27 -1.15
N LEU A 91 8.34 -2.30 -1.59
CA LEU A 91 7.32 -3.14 -0.97
C LEU A 91 7.68 -4.64 -1.05
N ASN A 92 8.15 -5.11 -2.21
CA ASN A 92 8.55 -6.51 -2.37
C ASN A 92 9.76 -6.87 -1.50
N ASN A 93 10.72 -5.95 -1.32
CA ASN A 93 11.89 -6.17 -0.48
C ASN A 93 11.55 -6.37 1.00
N LEU A 94 10.42 -5.84 1.47
CA LEU A 94 9.98 -6.03 2.85
C LEU A 94 9.66 -7.50 3.15
N ILE A 95 9.07 -8.24 2.20
CA ILE A 95 8.77 -9.68 2.36
C ILE A 95 10.05 -10.51 2.49
N SER A 96 11.11 -10.10 1.81
CA SER A 96 12.39 -10.80 1.84
C SER A 96 13.33 -10.35 2.97
N SER A 97 12.87 -9.44 3.84
CA SER A 97 13.72 -8.86 4.89
C SER A 97 13.83 -9.76 6.12
N ASP A 98 14.94 -9.63 6.85
CA ASP A 98 15.13 -10.32 8.13
C ASP A 98 14.03 -9.98 9.14
N VAL A 99 13.54 -8.74 9.12
CA VAL A 99 12.42 -8.31 9.97
C VAL A 99 11.19 -9.16 9.70
N TYR A 100 10.84 -9.39 8.43
CA TYR A 100 9.70 -10.25 8.07
C TYR A 100 9.89 -11.69 8.52
N ASN A 101 11.10 -12.24 8.36
CA ASN A 101 11.41 -13.61 8.74
C ASN A 101 11.30 -13.85 10.26
N LEU A 102 11.53 -12.80 11.06
CA LEU A 102 11.41 -12.83 12.53
C LEU A 102 9.98 -12.65 13.05
N LEU A 103 9.02 -12.29 12.20
CA LEU A 103 7.62 -12.20 12.60
C LEU A 103 7.03 -13.60 12.86
N ASP A 104 6.14 -13.69 13.84
CA ASP A 104 5.26 -14.84 13.98
C ASP A 104 4.29 -14.97 12.79
N GLU A 105 3.63 -16.12 12.66
CA GLU A 105 2.78 -16.41 11.49
C GLU A 105 1.57 -15.47 11.37
N ASP A 106 1.00 -15.00 12.47
CA ASP A 106 -0.12 -14.04 12.44
C ASP A 106 0.36 -12.68 11.92
N ASN A 107 1.50 -12.21 12.43
CA ASN A 107 2.12 -10.97 11.94
C ASN A 107 2.64 -11.10 10.50
N LYS A 108 3.09 -12.27 10.07
CA LYS A 108 3.41 -12.53 8.65
C LYS A 108 2.15 -12.46 7.77
N LYS A 109 1.02 -12.99 8.23
CA LYS A 109 -0.26 -12.88 7.52
C LYS A 109 -0.66 -11.40 7.39
N ARG A 110 -0.64 -10.64 8.49
CA ARG A 110 -0.97 -9.21 8.50
C ARG A 110 0.00 -8.37 7.67
N ALA A 111 1.29 -8.69 7.68
CA ALA A 111 2.29 -8.08 6.81
C ALA A 111 1.97 -8.30 5.32
N ARG A 112 1.65 -9.54 4.92
CA ARG A 112 1.25 -9.84 3.53
C ARG A 112 -0.01 -9.06 3.14
N THR A 113 -1.00 -8.99 4.02
CA THR A 113 -2.23 -8.22 3.80
C THR A 113 -1.93 -6.73 3.61
N ALA A 114 -1.13 -6.12 4.50
CA ALA A 114 -0.74 -4.73 4.39
C ALA A 114 0.02 -4.44 3.09
N LEU A 115 0.98 -5.28 2.73
CA LEU A 115 1.75 -5.13 1.49
C LEU A 115 0.89 -5.32 0.25
N TYR A 116 -0.06 -6.25 0.26
CA TYR A 116 -1.02 -6.42 -0.82
C TYR A 116 -1.86 -5.15 -1.02
N ILE A 117 -2.42 -4.57 0.05
CA ILE A 117 -3.20 -3.32 -0.02
C ILE A 117 -2.36 -2.20 -0.63
N LEU A 118 -1.16 -1.97 -0.09
CA LEU A 118 -0.28 -0.90 -0.56
C LEU A 118 0.10 -1.11 -2.02
N LYS A 119 0.51 -2.34 -2.38
CA LYS A 119 0.92 -2.68 -3.75
C LYS A 119 -0.23 -2.46 -4.72
N THR A 120 -1.38 -3.09 -4.48
CA THR A 120 -2.55 -3.04 -5.37
C THR A 120 -3.10 -1.61 -5.49
N TYR A 121 -3.20 -0.87 -4.40
CA TYR A 121 -3.68 0.51 -4.44
C TYR A 121 -2.75 1.42 -5.24
N TYR A 122 -1.45 1.42 -4.93
CA TYR A 122 -0.50 2.33 -5.56
C TYR A 122 -0.11 1.92 -6.97
N GLU A 123 -0.15 0.63 -7.32
CA GLU A 123 0.04 0.17 -8.70
C GLU A 123 -0.99 0.78 -9.66
N ASN A 124 -2.21 1.06 -9.18
CA ASN A 124 -3.29 1.66 -9.97
C ASN A 124 -3.39 3.19 -9.83
N ASN A 125 -2.80 3.79 -8.80
CA ASN A 125 -2.94 5.22 -8.50
C ASN A 125 -1.65 6.04 -8.65
N LEU A 126 -0.48 5.39 -8.79
CA LEU A 126 0.77 6.09 -9.10
C LEU A 126 0.97 6.13 -10.62
N GLU A 127 0.73 7.31 -11.20
CA GLU A 127 1.17 7.66 -12.57
C GLU A 127 2.69 7.55 -12.75
#